data_AF-A0A645IAD2-F1
#
_entry.id   AF-A0A645IAD2-F1
#
_cell.length_a   1.000
_cell.length_b   1.000
_cell.length_c   1.000
_cell.angle_alpha   90.00
_cell.angle_beta   90.00
_cell.angle_gamma   90.00
#
_symmetry.space_group_name_H-M   'P 1'
#
loop_
_entity.id
_entity.type
_entity.pdbx_description
1 polymer ?
#
loop_
_entity_poly.entity_id
_entity_poly.type
_entity_poly.pdbx_seq_one_letter_code
_entity_poly.pdbx_strand_id
1 'polypeptide(L)'
;MDVYAVSGRMLGRGLAVLVDLLNPEVIILGGIFMRSKHLLWPSAQQVMEKECLSTAYTHCRVVSAELGEKIGDYGSIMAAVFNEI
;
A
#
# COMPACT_ATOMS: atom_id res chain seq x y z
N MET A 1 2.60 -8.67 -20.61
CA MET A 1 2.76 -8.96 -19.17
C MET A 1 3.72 -7.99 -18.49
N ASP A 2 4.66 -7.36 -19.20
CA ASP A 2 5.68 -6.47 -18.61
C ASP A 2 5.15 -5.24 -17.88
N VAL A 3 4.02 -4.68 -18.31
CA VAL A 3 3.46 -3.46 -17.69
C VAL A 3 3.16 -3.67 -16.21
N TYR A 4 2.55 -4.79 -15.83
CA TYR A 4 2.27 -5.08 -14.42
C TYR A 4 3.55 -5.27 -13.61
N ALA A 5 4.56 -5.93 -14.17
CA ALA A 5 5.84 -6.12 -13.49
C ALA A 5 6.60 -4.80 -13.32
N VAL A 6 6.62 -3.93 -14.33
CA VAL A 6 7.22 -2.59 -14.26
C VAL A 6 6.51 -1.74 -13.22
N SER A 7 5.17 -1.68 -13.28
CA SER A 7 4.35 -0.95 -12.30
C SER A 7 4.54 -1.49 -10.88
N GLY A 8 4.59 -2.81 -10.72
CA GLY A 8 4.88 -3.47 -9.45
C GLY A 8 6.25 -3.09 -8.88
N ARG A 9 7.30 -3.09 -9.72
CA ARG A 9 8.62 -2.62 -9.29
C ARG A 9 8.59 -1.16 -8.82
N MET A 10 7.95 -0.26 -9.57
CA MET A 10 7.87 1.16 -9.17
C MET A 10 7.07 1.35 -7.88
N LEU A 11 5.97 0.61 -7.73
CA LEU A 11 5.20 0.56 -6.48
C LEU A 11 6.09 0.10 -5.32
N GLY A 12 6.85 -0.99 -5.48
CA GLY A 12 7.77 -1.51 -4.46
C GLY A 12 8.82 -0.49 -4.03
N ARG A 13 9.41 0.26 -4.97
CA ARG A 13 10.38 1.33 -4.65
C ARG A 13 9.75 2.45 -3.83
N GLY A 14 8.55 2.89 -4.21
CA GLY A 14 7.81 3.90 -3.45
C GLY A 14 7.46 3.43 -2.04
N LEU A 15 7.02 2.17 -1.92
CA LEU A 15 6.74 1.56 -0.62
C LEU A 15 8.00 1.43 0.24
N ALA A 16 9.15 1.06 -0.33
CA ALA A 16 10.39 0.93 0.41
C ALA A 16 10.81 2.24 1.07
N VAL A 17 10.74 3.35 0.32
CA VAL A 17 10.99 4.69 0.86
C VAL A 17 10.05 5.01 2.03
N LEU A 18 8.75 4.72 1.89
CA LEU A 18 7.78 5.00 2.95
C LEU A 18 7.99 4.11 4.18
N VAL A 19 8.33 2.83 3.97
CA VAL A 19 8.60 1.88 5.05
C VAL A 19 9.83 2.32 5.84
N ASP A 20 10.91 2.66 5.18
CA ASP A 20 12.14 3.07 5.86
C ASP A 20 12.01 4.44 6.54
N LEU A 21 11.25 5.36 5.94
CA LEU A 21 11.05 6.70 6.49
C LEU A 21 10.10 6.72 7.70
N LEU A 22 9.02 5.91 7.67
CA LEU A 22 7.93 5.99 8.64
C LEU A 22 7.88 4.79 9.60
N ASN A 23 8.55 3.68 9.27
CA ASN A 23 8.50 2.39 9.98
C ASN A 23 7.06 1.97 10.39
N PRO A 24 6.09 1.95 9.45
CA PRO A 24 4.71 1.64 9.78
C PRO A 24 4.50 0.13 10.00
N GLU A 25 3.57 -0.23 10.87
CA GLU A 25 3.15 -1.64 11.04
C GLU A 25 2.29 -2.13 9.86
N VAL A 26 1.57 -1.23 9.19
CA VAL A 26 0.65 -1.56 8.09
C VAL A 26 0.60 -0.44 7.05
N ILE A 27 0.66 -0.82 5.78
CA ILE A 27 0.30 0.02 4.62
C ILE A 27 -0.93 -0.57 3.96
N ILE A 28 -1.98 0.24 3.80
CA ILE A 28 -3.25 -0.16 3.18
C ILE A 28 -3.29 0.43 1.76
N LEU A 29 -3.40 -0.44 0.75
CA LEU A 29 -3.44 -0.05 -0.66
C LEU A 29 -4.84 -0.19 -1.24
N GLY A 30 -5.39 0.92 -1.73
CA GLY A 30 -6.66 0.98 -2.44
C GLY A 30 -6.53 0.95 -3.97
N GLY A 31 -7.61 1.34 -4.65
CA GLY A 31 -7.62 1.52 -6.10
C GLY A 31 -7.31 0.24 -6.89
N ILE A 32 -6.48 0.37 -7.93
CA ILE A 32 -6.17 -0.75 -8.84
C ILE A 32 -5.48 -1.92 -8.14
N PHE A 33 -4.75 -1.66 -7.05
CA PHE A 33 -4.07 -2.71 -6.29
C PHE A 33 -5.05 -3.75 -5.76
N MET A 34 -6.25 -3.33 -5.33
CA MET A 34 -7.28 -4.26 -4.84
C MET A 34 -7.72 -5.27 -5.90
N ARG A 35 -7.74 -4.86 -7.18
CA ARG A 35 -8.19 -5.69 -8.32
C ARG A 35 -7.05 -6.50 -8.94
N SER A 36 -5.84 -5.95 -8.91
CA SER A 36 -4.68 -6.50 -9.63
C SER A 36 -3.53 -6.88 -8.71
N LYS A 37 -3.77 -7.09 -7.41
CA LYS A 37 -2.76 -7.48 -6.42
C LYS A 37 -1.91 -8.65 -6.90
N HIS A 38 -2.55 -9.70 -7.41
CA HIS A 38 -1.86 -10.91 -7.89
C HIS A 38 -0.88 -10.65 -9.04
N LEU A 39 -1.04 -9.55 -9.79
CA LEU A 39 -0.17 -9.16 -10.90
C LEU A 39 0.93 -8.17 -10.47
N LEU A 40 0.61 -7.25 -9.55
CA LEU A 40 1.52 -6.18 -9.11
C LEU A 40 2.43 -6.62 -7.95
N TRP A 41 1.88 -7.36 -7.00
CA TRP A 41 2.51 -7.66 -5.72
C TRP A 41 3.79 -8.47 -5.82
N PRO A 42 3.92 -9.50 -6.68
CA PRO A 42 5.16 -10.27 -6.76
C PRO A 42 6.40 -9.41 -7.05
N SER A 43 6.29 -8.49 -8.02
CA SER A 43 7.39 -7.57 -8.36
C SER A 43 7.58 -6.46 -7.33
N ALA A 44 6.51 -6.00 -6.68
CA ALA A 44 6.61 -4.99 -5.62
C ALA A 44 7.31 -5.56 -4.37
N GLN A 45 6.89 -6.74 -3.93
CA GLN A 45 7.44 -7.42 -2.76
C GLN A 45 8.93 -7.71 -2.93
N GLN A 46 9.35 -8.19 -4.11
CA GLN A 46 10.78 -8.43 -4.40
C GLN A 46 11.63 -7.16 -4.29
N VAL A 47 11.09 -6.00 -4.71
CA VAL A 47 11.80 -4.73 -4.59
C VAL A 47 11.84 -4.28 -3.13
N MET A 48 10.73 -4.37 -2.40
CA MET A 48 10.69 -4.02 -0.98
C MET A 48 11.67 -4.86 -0.15
N GLU A 49 11.69 -6.17 -0.37
CA GLU A 49 12.63 -7.08 0.32
C GLU A 49 14.09 -6.71 0.06
N LYS A 50 14.40 -6.19 -1.14
CA LYS A 50 15.75 -5.78 -1.52
C LYS A 50 16.13 -4.38 -1.02
N GLU A 51 15.19 -3.44 -1.02
CA GLU A 51 15.47 -2.01 -0.81
C GLU A 51 15.19 -1.53 0.61
N CYS A 52 14.25 -2.15 1.34
CA CYS A 52 13.94 -1.76 2.71
C CYS A 52 15.02 -2.19 3.72
N LEU A 53 15.12 -1.47 4.84
CA LEU A 53 15.77 -1.94 6.04
C LEU A 53 15.08 -3.21 6.56
N SER A 54 15.86 -4.26 6.84
CA SER A 54 15.36 -5.60 7.17
C SER A 54 14.36 -5.62 8.34
N THR A 55 14.63 -4.84 9.39
CA THR A 55 13.73 -4.71 10.54
C THR A 55 12.40 -4.05 10.15
N ALA A 56 12.44 -2.92 9.43
CA ALA A 56 11.24 -2.22 9.02
C ALA A 56 10.37 -3.06 8.05
N TYR A 57 11.01 -3.75 7.10
CA TYR A 57 10.34 -4.66 6.18
C TYR A 57 9.61 -5.80 6.90
N THR A 58 10.27 -6.41 7.89
CA THR A 58 9.73 -7.57 8.62
C THR A 58 8.49 -7.21 9.46
N HIS A 59 8.41 -5.97 9.94
CA HIS A 59 7.30 -5.50 10.77
C HIS A 59 6.18 -4.80 10.00
N CYS A 60 6.39 -4.46 8.73
CA CYS A 60 5.39 -3.78 7.90
C CYS A 60 4.57 -4.77 7.05
N ARG A 61 3.25 -4.80 7.27
CA ARG A 61 2.31 -5.55 6.42
C ARG A 61 1.71 -4.67 5.33
N VAL A 62 1.69 -5.14 4.08
CA VAL A 62 0.98 -4.45 3.00
C VAL A 62 -0.31 -5.19 2.66
N VAL A 63 -1.45 -4.52 2.84
CA VAL A 63 -2.78 -5.12 2.69
C VAL A 63 -3.63 -4.36 1.69
N SER A 64 -4.66 -5.02 1.15
CA SER A 64 -5.64 -4.36 0.28
C SER A 64 -6.67 -3.62 1.14
N ALA A 65 -7.13 -2.45 0.71
CA ALA A 65 -8.23 -1.76 1.38
C ALA A 65 -9.53 -2.58 1.29
N GLU A 66 -10.18 -2.82 2.42
CA GLU A 66 -11.38 -3.67 2.49
C GLU A 66 -12.68 -2.91 2.19
N LEU A 67 -12.69 -1.59 2.39
CA LEU A 67 -13.84 -0.74 2.10
C LEU A 67 -14.06 -0.48 0.60
N GLY A 68 -13.11 -0.90 -0.25
CA GLY A 68 -13.23 -0.77 -1.69
C GLY A 68 -13.51 0.66 -2.13
N GLU A 69 -14.49 0.83 -3.02
CA GLU A 69 -14.90 2.14 -3.53
C GLU A 69 -15.67 2.99 -2.49
N LYS A 70 -16.17 2.37 -1.41
CA LYS A 70 -16.95 3.07 -0.38
C LYS A 70 -16.09 3.91 0.57
N ILE A 71 -14.76 3.82 0.49
CA ILE A 71 -13.85 4.55 1.40
C ILE A 71 -14.12 6.08 1.39
N GLY A 72 -14.48 6.64 0.23
CA GLY A 72 -14.83 8.05 0.10
C GLY A 72 -16.13 8.40 0.85
N ASP A 73 -17.15 7.56 0.73
CA ASP A 73 -18.43 7.76 1.41
C ASP A 73 -18.23 7.74 2.93
N TYR A 74 -17.58 6.69 3.45
CA TYR A 74 -17.27 6.61 4.88
C TYR A 74 -16.42 7.81 5.33
N GLY A 75 -15.39 8.17 4.58
CA GLY A 75 -14.55 9.33 4.89
C GLY A 75 -15.34 10.64 4.98
N SER A 76 -16.26 10.87 4.04
CA SER A 76 -17.09 12.07 4.01
C SER A 76 -18.07 12.16 5.18
N ILE A 77 -18.70 11.03 5.54
CA ILE A 77 -19.60 10.95 6.69
C ILE A 77 -18.82 11.14 7.98
N MET A 78 -17.67 10.48 8.14
CA MET A 78 -16.83 10.65 9.31
C MET A 78 -16.37 12.10 9.44
N ALA A 79 -15.93 12.73 8.35
CA ALA A 79 -15.55 14.13 8.37
C ALA A 79 -16.72 15.03 8.79
N ALA A 80 -17.95 14.79 8.32
CA ALA A 80 -19.12 15.58 8.70
C ALA A 80 -19.55 15.36 10.17
N VAL A 81 -19.49 14.11 10.65
CA VAL A 81 -19.91 13.74 12.02
C VAL A 81 -18.88 14.15 13.07
N PHE A 82 -17.59 14.11 12.74
CA PHE A 82 -16.50 14.33 13.69
C PHE A 82 -15.72 15.65 13.46
N ASN A 83 -16.26 16.60 12.68
CA ASN A 83 -15.61 17.90 12.39
C ASN A 83 -15.59 18.91 13.57
N GLU A 84 -15.94 18.50 14.79
CA GLU A 84 -16.02 19.36 15.98
C GLU A 84 -14.99 18.97 17.06
N ILE A 85 -13.71 18.84 16.69
CA ILE A 85 -12.57 18.90 17.63
C ILE A 85 -11.58 19.95 17.14
#